data_AF-A0A661ID07-F1
#
_entry.id   AF-A0A661ID07-F1
#
_cell.length_a   1.000
_cell.length_b   1.000
_cell.length_c   1.000
_cell.angle_alpha   90.00
_cell.angle_beta   90.00
_cell.angle_gamma   90.00
#
_symmetry.space_group_name_H-M   'P 1'
#
loop_
_entity.id
_entity.type
_entity.pdbx_description
1 polymer ?
#
loop_
_entity_poly.entity_id
_entity_poly.type
_entity_poly.pdbx_seq_one_letter_code
_entity_poly.pdbx_strand_id
1 'polypeptide(L)'
;GDRLLPYLPPLQELPLLKGDTPVAACLVASRRPGTMLGEGDVVYLDKGEEDGLKPGLVMEVVRSGGQSRSSEGEIISLPKRGVGRLAVISTRKGTATALILCSREPIEVGDRAEVLIR
;
A
#
# COMPACT_ATOMS: atom_id res chain seq x y z
N GLY A 1 -9.66 32.46 4.41
CA GLY A 1 -10.82 31.72 4.92
C GLY A 1 -10.53 30.25 4.75
N ASP A 2 -10.68 29.46 5.81
CA ASP A 2 -10.30 28.05 5.81
C ASP A 2 -11.34 27.19 5.10
N ARG A 3 -10.88 26.15 4.41
CA ARG A 3 -11.76 25.18 3.77
C ARG A 3 -12.20 24.15 4.81
N LEU A 4 -13.50 24.11 5.08
CA LEU A 4 -14.10 23.08 5.93
C LEU A 4 -14.49 21.87 5.09
N LEU A 5 -14.21 20.68 5.61
CA LEU A 5 -14.76 19.44 5.09
C LEU A 5 -16.11 19.15 5.76
N PRO A 6 -17.11 18.62 5.03
CA PRO A 6 -18.30 18.07 5.65
C PRO A 6 -17.92 17.00 6.67
N TYR A 7 -18.64 16.96 7.79
CA TYR A 7 -18.46 15.89 8.77
C TYR A 7 -18.81 14.54 8.14
N LEU A 8 -17.86 13.61 8.18
CA LEU A 8 -18.07 12.21 7.82
C LEU A 8 -17.92 11.39 9.11
N PRO A 9 -18.94 10.62 9.53
CA PRO A 9 -18.81 9.80 10.72
C PRO A 9 -17.64 8.81 10.55
N PRO A 10 -16.83 8.59 11.59
CA PRO A 10 -15.74 7.62 11.52
C PRO A 10 -16.29 6.21 11.30
N LEU A 11 -15.65 5.44 10.42
CA LEU A 11 -15.98 4.02 10.23
C LEU A 11 -15.74 3.28 11.55
N GLN A 12 -16.80 2.71 12.10
CA GLN A 12 -16.79 2.13 13.45
C GLN A 12 -16.05 0.77 13.48
N GLU A 13 -16.08 0.03 12.37
CA GLU A 13 -15.32 -1.20 12.17
C GLU A 13 -14.83 -1.28 10.72
N LEU A 14 -13.56 -1.64 10.53
CA LEU A 14 -12.95 -1.88 9.23
C LEU A 14 -12.61 -3.37 9.11
N PRO A 15 -13.51 -4.19 8.53
CA PRO A 15 -13.20 -5.60 8.30
C PRO A 15 -12.01 -5.70 7.35
N LEU A 16 -11.08 -6.62 7.63
CA LEU A 16 -9.97 -6.87 6.73
C LEU A 16 -10.46 -7.71 5.55
N LEU A 17 -10.49 -7.09 4.37
CA LEU A 17 -10.96 -7.67 3.13
C LEU A 17 -9.78 -8.13 2.27
N LYS A 18 -9.96 -9.25 1.57
CA LYS A 18 -9.16 -9.61 0.39
C LYS A 18 -9.85 -9.05 -0.84
N GLY A 19 -9.09 -8.75 -1.88
CA GLY A 19 -9.68 -8.22 -3.12
C GLY A 19 -9.99 -9.32 -4.13
N ASP A 20 -10.87 -8.97 -5.06
CA ASP A 20 -11.28 -9.86 -6.15
C ASP A 20 -10.58 -9.49 -7.47
N THR A 21 -10.02 -8.29 -7.56
CA THR A 21 -9.31 -7.78 -8.73
C THR A 21 -7.84 -7.49 -8.41
N PRO A 22 -6.91 -7.78 -9.34
CA PRO A 22 -5.54 -7.36 -9.20
C PRO A 22 -5.45 -5.84 -9.32
N VAL A 23 -5.03 -5.17 -8.24
CA VAL A 23 -4.71 -3.75 -8.23
C VAL A 23 -3.31 -3.58 -7.66
N ALA A 24 -2.48 -2.84 -8.38
CA ALA A 24 -1.15 -2.41 -7.94
C ALA A 24 -1.14 -0.89 -7.77
N ALA A 25 -0.75 -0.44 -6.57
CA ALA A 25 -0.67 0.96 -6.22
C ALA A 25 0.74 1.32 -5.74
N CYS A 26 1.15 2.57 -5.93
CA CYS A 26 2.38 3.15 -5.42
C CYS A 26 2.09 3.96 -4.15
N LEU A 27 2.94 3.83 -3.13
CA LEU A 27 2.92 4.71 -1.97
C LEU A 27 3.51 6.06 -2.39
N VAL A 28 2.71 7.10 -2.47
CA VAL A 28 3.13 8.43 -2.97
C VAL A 28 3.48 9.43 -1.87
N ALA A 29 3.00 9.19 -0.65
CA ALA A 29 3.28 10.04 0.50
C ALA A 29 2.95 9.33 1.82
N SER A 30 3.35 9.93 2.94
CA SER A 30 3.00 9.53 4.29
C SER A 30 2.47 10.71 5.10
N ARG A 31 1.65 10.43 6.12
CA ARG A 31 1.11 11.46 7.02
C ARG A 31 2.21 12.09 7.88
N ARG A 32 3.17 11.28 8.36
CA ARG A 32 4.33 11.78 9.09
C ARG A 32 5.52 11.97 8.14
N PRO A 33 6.33 13.02 8.34
CA PRO A 33 7.61 13.14 7.64
C PRO A 33 8.56 12.04 8.11
N GLY A 34 9.29 11.44 7.16
CA GLY A 34 10.26 10.37 7.42
C GLY A 34 10.51 9.53 6.18
N THR A 35 11.71 8.97 6.08
CA THR A 35 12.09 8.05 4.98
C THR A 35 11.74 6.61 5.28
N MET A 36 11.69 6.23 6.57
CA MET A 36 11.39 4.86 7.03
C MET A 36 10.04 4.82 7.74
N LEU A 37 9.10 4.06 7.17
CA LEU A 37 7.75 3.87 7.67
C LEU A 37 7.57 2.43 8.16
N GLY A 38 6.70 2.24 9.14
CA GLY A 38 6.45 0.95 9.79
C GLY A 38 5.01 0.81 10.25
N GLU A 39 4.77 -0.20 11.08
CA GLU A 39 3.45 -0.47 11.65
C GLU A 39 2.84 0.76 12.33
N GLY A 40 1.55 0.98 12.10
CA GLY A 40 0.80 2.13 12.64
C GLY A 40 0.91 3.42 11.81
N ASP A 41 1.81 3.48 10.83
CA ASP A 41 1.93 4.65 9.96
C ASP A 41 0.84 4.71 8.90
N VAL A 42 0.48 5.95 8.56
CA VAL A 42 -0.52 6.25 7.53
C VAL A 42 0.18 6.69 6.25
N VAL A 43 -0.16 6.02 5.15
CA VAL A 43 0.37 6.25 3.81
C VAL A 43 -0.74 6.58 2.82
N TYR A 44 -0.36 7.24 1.73
CA TYR A 44 -1.25 7.62 0.64
C TYR A 44 -0.86 6.86 -0.63
N LEU A 45 -1.88 6.36 -1.33
CA LEU A 45 -1.75 5.56 -2.56
C LEU A 45 -2.23 6.36 -3.77
N ASP A 46 -1.61 6.13 -4.93
CA ASP A 46 -1.98 6.71 -6.24
C ASP A 46 -3.16 6.01 -6.93
N LYS A 47 -3.85 5.14 -6.20
CA LYS A 47 -5.03 4.38 -6.65
C LYS A 47 -6.18 4.61 -5.71
N GLY A 48 -7.40 4.58 -6.24
CA GLY A 48 -8.62 4.94 -5.51
C GLY A 48 -9.82 4.07 -5.85
N GLU A 49 -11.01 4.63 -5.67
CA GLU A 49 -12.30 3.97 -5.91
C GLU A 49 -12.46 3.54 -7.36
N GLU A 50 -12.00 4.36 -8.31
CA GLU A 50 -12.10 4.08 -9.75
C GLU A 50 -11.18 2.91 -10.16
N ASP A 51 -10.13 2.64 -9.38
CA ASP A 51 -9.23 1.49 -9.56
C ASP A 51 -9.71 0.24 -8.79
N GLY A 52 -10.79 0.34 -8.01
CA GLY A 52 -11.37 -0.75 -7.23
C GLY A 52 -10.88 -0.86 -5.78
N LEU A 53 -10.11 0.11 -5.28
CA LEU A 53 -9.78 0.15 -3.85
C LEU A 53 -11.02 0.51 -3.02
N LYS A 54 -11.15 -0.12 -1.85
CA LYS A 54 -12.25 0.11 -0.92
C LYS A 54 -11.74 0.06 0.52
N PRO A 55 -12.35 0.79 1.47
CA PRO A 55 -12.02 0.65 2.88
C PRO A 55 -12.12 -0.81 3.34
N GLY A 56 -11.13 -1.25 4.12
CA GLY A 56 -10.97 -2.64 4.60
C GLY A 56 -10.06 -3.49 3.73
N LEU A 57 -9.83 -3.12 2.46
CA LEU A 57 -9.01 -3.90 1.54
C LEU A 57 -7.55 -3.97 2.01
N VAL A 58 -7.04 -5.20 2.12
CA VAL A 58 -5.65 -5.49 2.50
C VAL A 58 -4.78 -5.67 1.26
N MET A 59 -3.64 -5.00 1.25
CA MET A 59 -2.63 -5.10 0.20
C MET A 59 -1.28 -5.51 0.81
N GLU A 60 -0.50 -6.26 0.04
CA GLU A 60 0.88 -6.62 0.36
C GLU A 60 1.85 -5.61 -0.28
N VAL A 61 2.74 -5.04 0.52
CA VAL A 61 3.81 -4.19 0.03
C VAL A 61 4.92 -5.08 -0.51
N VAL A 62 5.30 -4.90 -1.76
CA VAL A 62 6.26 -5.74 -2.48
C VAL A 62 7.42 -4.92 -3.02
N ARG A 63 8.62 -5.49 -2.96
CA ARG A 63 9.83 -4.93 -3.58
C ARG A 63 10.49 -5.96 -4.48
N SER A 64 10.92 -5.53 -5.66
CA SER A 64 11.66 -6.37 -6.60
C SER A 64 12.98 -6.82 -5.97
N GLY A 65 13.34 -8.10 -6.10
CA GLY A 65 14.60 -8.62 -5.54
C GLY A 65 15.87 -8.09 -6.22
N GLY A 66 15.76 -7.22 -7.22
CA GLY A 66 16.87 -6.76 -8.05
C GLY A 66 17.25 -7.78 -9.12
N GLN A 67 18.44 -7.60 -9.70
CA GLN A 67 19.05 -8.53 -10.64
C GLN A 67 20.29 -9.15 -10.01
N SER A 68 20.49 -10.45 -10.20
CA SER A 68 21.68 -11.16 -9.75
C SER A 68 22.29 -11.94 -10.91
N ARG A 69 23.59 -12.23 -10.84
CA ARG A 69 24.27 -13.06 -11.85
C ARG A 69 24.23 -14.52 -11.41
N SER A 70 23.75 -15.42 -12.28
CA SER A 70 23.76 -16.86 -12.03
C SER A 70 25.18 -17.43 -12.05
N SER A 71 25.33 -18.67 -11.58
CA SER A 71 26.57 -19.44 -11.70
C SER A 71 27.05 -19.58 -13.15
N GLU A 72 26.13 -19.61 -14.11
CA GLU A 72 26.43 -19.69 -15.55
C GLU A 72 26.71 -18.31 -16.18
N GLY A 73 26.65 -17.23 -15.40
CA GLY A 73 26.95 -15.87 -15.86
C GLY A 73 25.76 -15.09 -16.42
N GLU A 74 24.55 -15.66 -16.42
CA GLU A 74 23.32 -15.00 -16.88
C GLU A 74 22.79 -13.99 -15.84
N ILE A 75 22.21 -12.89 -16.30
CA ILE A 75 21.55 -11.93 -15.40
C ILE A 75 20.11 -12.39 -15.16
N ILE A 76 19.82 -12.83 -13.93
CA ILE A 76 18.50 -13.29 -13.50
C ILE A 76 17.80 -12.21 -12.67
N SER A 77 16.51 -12.00 -12.91
CA SER A 77 15.68 -11.17 -12.04
C SER A 77 15.26 -11.97 -10.82
N LEU A 78 15.55 -11.45 -9.63
CA LEU A 78 15.15 -12.09 -8.39
C LEU A 78 13.64 -11.89 -8.15
N PRO A 79 12.97 -12.86 -7.49
CA PRO A 79 11.54 -12.78 -7.23
C PRO A 79 11.20 -11.56 -6.37
N LYS A 80 9.97 -11.06 -6.50
CA LYS A 80 9.43 -10.03 -5.61
C LYS A 80 9.36 -10.58 -4.19
N ARG A 81 9.66 -9.72 -3.20
CA ARG A 81 9.58 -10.06 -1.77
C ARG A 81 8.54 -9.17 -1.09
N GLY A 82 7.77 -9.76 -0.17
CA GLY A 82 6.79 -9.05 0.65
C GLY A 82 7.46 -8.32 1.83
N VAL A 83 7.42 -6.98 1.79
CA VAL A 83 8.00 -6.06 2.77
C VAL A 83 7.06 -5.81 3.95
N GLY A 84 5.74 -5.84 3.71
CA GLY A 84 4.75 -5.59 4.76
C GLY A 84 3.32 -5.69 4.24
N ARG A 85 2.35 -5.28 5.06
CA ARG A 85 0.93 -5.23 4.68
C ARG A 85 0.31 -3.93 5.11
N LEU A 86 -0.67 -3.47 4.35
CA LEU A 86 -1.46 -2.30 4.65
C LEU A 86 -2.96 -2.58 4.47
N ALA A 87 -3.79 -1.85 5.20
CA ALA A 87 -5.24 -1.84 5.02
C ALA A 87 -5.67 -0.45 4.56
N VAL A 88 -6.50 -0.40 3.52
CA VAL A 88 -7.12 0.84 3.07
C VAL A 88 -8.14 1.28 4.13
N ILE A 89 -8.03 2.51 4.63
CA ILE A 89 -8.93 3.07 5.65
C ILE A 89 -9.90 4.11 5.10
N SER A 90 -9.57 4.72 3.95
CA SER A 90 -10.47 5.63 3.24
C SER A 90 -10.06 5.74 1.77
N THR A 91 -11.02 6.02 0.90
CA THR A 91 -10.79 6.16 -0.54
C THR A 91 -11.32 7.50 -1.06
N ARG A 92 -10.76 7.91 -2.20
CA ARG A 92 -11.26 8.96 -3.10
C ARG A 92 -11.20 8.39 -4.51
N LYS A 93 -11.73 9.12 -5.50
CA LYS A 93 -11.77 8.68 -6.91
C LYS A 93 -10.47 8.05 -7.42
N GLY A 94 -9.32 8.73 -7.28
CA GLY A 94 -8.02 8.25 -7.77
C GLY A 94 -6.92 8.11 -6.72
N THR A 95 -7.26 8.17 -5.43
CA THR A 95 -6.27 8.02 -4.34
C THR A 95 -6.89 7.31 -3.15
N ALA A 96 -6.06 6.69 -2.31
CA ALA A 96 -6.51 6.06 -1.09
C ALA A 96 -5.58 6.39 0.08
N THR A 97 -6.12 6.32 1.28
CA THR A 97 -5.36 6.39 2.52
C THR A 97 -5.32 5.00 3.11
N ALA A 98 -4.15 4.56 3.54
CA ALA A 98 -3.94 3.25 4.12
C ALA A 98 -3.15 3.31 5.42
N LEU A 99 -3.42 2.34 6.30
CA LEU A 99 -2.69 2.10 7.54
C LEU A 99 -1.76 0.90 7.33
N ILE A 100 -0.48 1.05 7.67
CA ILE A 100 0.46 -0.07 7.68
C ILE A 100 0.12 -0.99 8.87
N LEU A 101 -0.26 -2.23 8.58
CA LEU A 101 -0.64 -3.23 9.57
C LEU A 101 0.56 -3.95 10.17
N CYS A 102 1.59 -4.20 9.36
CA CYS A 102 2.83 -4.83 9.80
C CYS A 102 3.92 -4.57 8.76
N SER A 103 5.17 -4.50 9.20
CA SER A 103 6.35 -4.30 8.35
C SER A 103 7.45 -5.28 8.78
N ARG A 104 8.08 -5.96 7.82
CA ARG A 104 9.25 -6.82 8.01
C ARG A 104 10.55 -6.10 7.69
N GLU A 105 10.50 -5.17 6.74
CA GLU A 105 11.57 -4.23 6.41
C GLU A 105 10.95 -2.81 6.35
N PRO A 106 11.74 -1.74 6.54
CA PRO A 106 11.24 -0.38 6.42
C PRO A 106 10.53 -0.15 5.08
N ILE A 107 9.30 0.36 5.17
CA ILE A 107 8.49 0.75 4.01
C ILE A 107 8.82 2.20 3.67
N GLU A 108 8.95 2.50 2.38
CA GLU A 108 9.32 3.83 1.89
C GLU A 108 8.29 4.35 0.89
N VAL A 109 8.22 5.67 0.76
CA VAL A 109 7.50 6.29 -0.36
C VAL A 109 8.16 5.85 -1.66
N GLY A 110 7.36 5.34 -2.61
CA GLY A 110 7.81 4.71 -3.84
C GLY A 110 7.68 3.19 -3.85
N ASP A 111 7.47 2.55 -2.69
CA ASP A 111 7.16 1.12 -2.64
C ASP A 111 5.81 0.82 -3.30
N ARG A 112 5.67 -0.40 -3.85
CA ARG A 112 4.44 -0.88 -4.48
C ARG A 112 3.63 -1.74 -3.53
N ALA A 113 2.32 -1.59 -3.56
CA ALA A 113 1.36 -2.44 -2.86
C ALA A 113 0.49 -3.17 -3.88
N GLU A 114 0.32 -4.47 -3.71
CA GLU A 114 -0.49 -5.33 -4.57
C GLU A 114 -1.62 -5.98 -3.76
N VAL A 115 -2.81 -6.04 -4.33
CA VAL A 115 -3.97 -6.69 -3.68
C VAL A 115 -3.72 -8.19 -3.52
N LEU A 116 -3.97 -8.70 -2.31
CA LEU A 116 -4.00 -10.14 -2.06
C LEU A 116 -5.32 -10.72 -2.59
N ILE A 117 -5.23 -11.48 -3.69
CA ILE A 117 -6.37 -12.16 -4.31
C ILE A 117 -6.65 -13.48 -3.58
N ARG A 118 -7.91 -13.93 -3.59
CA ARG A 118 -8.33 -15.26 -3.08
C ARG A 118 -8.10 -16.37 -4.08
#